data_AF-A0A969IJL1-F1
#
_entry.id   AF-A0A969IJL1-F1
#
_cell.length_a   1.000
_cell.length_b   1.000
_cell.length_c   1.000
_cell.angle_alpha   90.00
_cell.angle_beta   90.00
_cell.angle_gamma   90.00
#
_symmetry.space_group_name_H-M   'P 1'
#
loop_
_entity.id
_entity.type
_entity.pdbx_description
1 polymer ?
#
loop_
_entity_poly.entity_id
_entity_poly.type
_entity_poly.pdbx_seq_one_letter_code
_entity_poly.pdbx_strand_id
1 'polypeptide(L)'
;MNEVKVDIIRHPHPMIRPELNRDGIRTFSAEDMIAMKVQAILGGGKKKDFWDIAELLNHFSIADFIKFHKEKYASQNLLIAVPQTITYFADAEKSEDPVSLKKQTWETVKELINAKVKEYLQ
;
A
#
# COMPACT_ATOMS: atom_id res chain seq x y z
N MET A 1 -1.46 -18.00 -27.09
CA MET A 1 -2.56 -17.72 -26.15
C MET A 1 -1.93 -17.21 -24.88
N ASN A 2 -2.26 -15.98 -24.49
CA ASN A 2 -1.56 -15.27 -23.43
C ASN A 2 -1.78 -15.99 -22.09
N GLU A 3 -0.71 -16.45 -21.46
CA GLU A 3 -0.72 -17.02 -20.11
C GLU A 3 -1.11 -15.93 -19.11
N VAL A 4 -2.43 -15.75 -18.90
CA VAL A 4 -2.93 -14.82 -17.89
C VAL A 4 -2.73 -15.46 -16.54
N LYS A 5 -1.86 -14.86 -15.72
CA LYS A 5 -1.66 -15.28 -14.34
C LYS A 5 -2.93 -15.00 -13.54
N VAL A 6 -3.52 -16.03 -12.94
CA VAL A 6 -4.68 -15.92 -12.05
C VAL A 6 -4.30 -16.49 -10.69
N ASP A 7 -4.49 -15.68 -9.65
CA ASP A 7 -4.27 -16.08 -8.26
C ASP A 7 -5.62 -15.99 -7.50
N ILE A 8 -6.02 -17.06 -6.81
CA ILE A 8 -7.23 -17.11 -5.98
C ILE A 8 -6.78 -17.29 -4.53
N ILE A 9 -7.09 -16.29 -3.68
CA ILE A 9 -6.62 -16.25 -2.30
C ILE A 9 -7.81 -16.09 -1.36
N ARG A 10 -7.87 -16.95 -0.34
CA ARG A 10 -8.80 -16.76 0.77
C ARG A 10 -8.25 -15.68 1.70
N HIS A 11 -8.97 -14.56 1.83
CA HIS A 11 -8.60 -13.47 2.74
C HIS A 11 -9.60 -13.39 3.91
N PRO A 12 -9.28 -13.95 5.09
CA PRO A 12 -10.22 -14.07 6.21
C PRO A 12 -10.31 -12.82 7.10
N HIS A 13 -10.12 -11.63 6.54
CA HIS A 13 -10.28 -10.37 7.27
C HIS A 13 -11.55 -9.65 6.81
N PRO A 14 -12.33 -9.06 7.73
CA PRO A 14 -13.52 -8.33 7.37
C PRO A 14 -13.17 -7.11 6.49
N MET A 15 -14.08 -6.78 5.59
CA MET A 15 -14.00 -5.53 4.84
C MET A 15 -14.33 -4.37 5.78
N ILE A 16 -13.58 -3.27 5.70
CA ILE A 16 -13.85 -2.07 6.50
C ILE A 16 -14.83 -1.13 5.80
N ARG A 17 -14.99 -1.25 4.48
CA ARG A 17 -15.99 -0.53 3.70
C ARG A 17 -16.74 -1.50 2.77
N PRO A 18 -17.92 -1.12 2.27
CA PRO A 18 -18.62 -1.92 1.25
C PRO A 18 -17.78 -2.11 -0.01
N GLU A 19 -17.98 -3.25 -0.68
CA GLU A 19 -17.42 -3.51 -2.00
C GLU A 19 -17.99 -2.53 -3.04
N LEU A 20 -17.14 -2.09 -3.96
CA LEU A 20 -17.53 -1.24 -5.07
C LEU A 20 -17.93 -2.13 -6.25
N ASN A 21 -19.05 -1.81 -6.88
CA ASN A 21 -19.43 -2.43 -8.15
C ASN A 21 -19.19 -1.42 -9.28
N ARG A 22 -18.28 -1.76 -10.20
CA ARG A 22 -18.02 -0.99 -11.41
C ARG A 22 -18.14 -1.91 -12.61
N ASP A 23 -19.06 -1.60 -13.51
CA ASP A 23 -19.30 -2.36 -14.75
C ASP A 23 -19.54 -3.87 -14.50
N GLY A 24 -20.21 -4.21 -13.39
CA GLY A 24 -20.48 -5.59 -12.99
C GLY A 24 -19.30 -6.30 -12.31
N ILE A 25 -18.17 -5.61 -12.16
CA ILE A 25 -16.97 -6.12 -11.46
C ILE A 25 -16.98 -5.60 -10.02
N ARG A 26 -16.86 -6.54 -9.08
CA ARG A 26 -16.72 -6.22 -7.66
C ARG A 26 -15.26 -5.96 -7.31
N THR A 27 -14.99 -4.82 -6.72
CA THR A 27 -13.65 -4.42 -6.29
C THR A 27 -13.66 -3.94 -4.84
N PHE A 28 -12.55 -4.09 -4.14
CA PHE A 28 -12.39 -3.52 -2.81
C PHE A 28 -12.44 -1.99 -2.83
N SER A 29 -12.82 -1.41 -1.69
CA SER A 29 -12.69 0.03 -1.44
C SER A 29 -11.22 0.47 -1.47
N ALA A 30 -10.97 1.77 -1.66
CA ALA A 30 -9.61 2.29 -1.59
C ALA A 30 -9.01 2.08 -0.19
N GLU A 31 -9.81 2.26 0.85
CA GLU A 31 -9.44 2.08 2.25
C GLU A 31 -9.00 0.64 2.55
N ASP A 32 -9.75 -0.35 2.03
CA ASP A 32 -9.41 -1.76 2.16
C ASP A 32 -8.11 -2.10 1.43
N MET A 33 -7.90 -1.52 0.24
CA MET A 33 -6.67 -1.72 -0.55
C MET A 33 -5.46 -1.06 0.14
N ILE A 34 -5.61 0.14 0.68
CA ILE A 34 -4.57 0.84 1.45
C ILE A 34 -4.16 -0.01 2.65
N ALA A 35 -5.12 -0.47 3.46
CA ALA A 35 -4.83 -1.30 4.62
C ALA A 35 -4.05 -2.57 4.22
N MET A 36 -4.44 -3.22 3.11
CA MET A 36 -3.73 -4.40 2.59
C MET A 36 -2.32 -4.08 2.08
N LYS A 37 -2.12 -2.91 1.46
CA LYS A 37 -0.80 -2.45 0.99
C LYS A 37 0.15 -2.16 2.16
N VAL A 38 -0.35 -1.49 3.20
CA VAL A 38 0.40 -1.27 4.45
C VAL A 38 0.80 -2.61 5.08
N GLN A 39 -0.13 -3.57 5.14
CA GLN A 39 0.17 -4.92 5.65
C GLN A 39 1.26 -5.64 4.84
N ALA A 40 1.25 -5.50 3.51
CA ALA A 40 2.26 -6.10 2.64
C ALA A 40 3.65 -5.52 2.89
N ILE A 41 3.77 -4.21 3.10
CA ILE A 41 5.05 -3.56 3.36
C ILE A 41 5.58 -3.86 4.75
N LEU A 42 4.70 -4.01 5.75
CA LEU A 42 5.06 -4.53 7.09
C LEU A 42 5.69 -5.94 7.02
N GLY A 43 5.35 -6.73 5.99
CA GLY A 43 5.94 -8.04 5.73
C GLY A 43 7.21 -8.05 4.86
N GLY A 44 7.88 -6.91 4.66
CA GLY A 44 9.08 -6.80 3.82
C GLY A 44 8.77 -6.57 2.34
N GLY A 45 7.81 -5.68 2.06
CA GLY A 45 7.22 -5.45 0.72
C GLY A 45 8.21 -5.22 -0.44
N LYS A 46 7.69 -5.27 -1.67
CA LYS A 46 8.49 -5.14 -2.91
C LYS A 46 8.38 -3.72 -3.47
N LYS A 47 9.29 -3.32 -4.36
CA LYS A 47 9.27 -1.99 -5.01
C LYS A 47 7.90 -1.58 -5.53
N LYS A 48 7.21 -2.47 -6.25
CA LYS A 48 5.85 -2.20 -6.74
C LYS A 48 4.88 -1.72 -5.64
N ASP A 49 4.99 -2.25 -4.43
CA ASP A 49 4.12 -1.88 -3.32
C ASP A 49 4.40 -0.45 -2.85
N PHE A 50 5.66 -0.01 -2.92
CA PHE A 50 6.05 1.38 -2.63
C PHE A 50 5.62 2.35 -3.73
N TRP A 51 5.63 1.95 -5.00
CA TRP A 51 5.02 2.75 -6.09
C TRP A 51 3.52 2.94 -5.85
N ASP A 52 2.82 1.87 -5.48
CA ASP A 52 1.40 1.93 -5.16
C ASP A 52 1.16 2.86 -3.95
N ILE A 53 1.97 2.76 -2.89
CA ILE A 53 1.90 3.68 -1.74
C ILE A 53 2.15 5.12 -2.17
N ALA A 54 3.18 5.39 -2.96
CA ALA A 54 3.49 6.75 -3.41
C ALA A 54 2.36 7.36 -4.23
N GLU A 55 1.70 6.56 -5.07
CA GLU A 55 0.51 6.99 -5.80
C GLU A 55 -0.66 7.28 -4.85
N LEU A 56 -0.94 6.38 -3.91
CA LEU A 56 -2.01 6.54 -2.93
C LEU A 56 -1.78 7.75 -2.00
N LEU A 57 -0.52 8.10 -1.70
CA LEU A 57 -0.17 9.28 -0.91
C LEU A 57 -0.41 10.63 -1.62
N ASN A 58 -0.73 10.62 -2.92
CA ASN A 58 -1.25 11.80 -3.60
C ASN A 58 -2.73 12.06 -3.29
N HIS A 59 -3.44 11.07 -2.75
CA HIS A 59 -4.88 11.12 -2.49
C HIS A 59 -5.23 10.99 -0.99
N PHE A 60 -4.34 10.40 -0.20
CA PHE A 60 -4.56 10.09 1.21
C PHE A 60 -3.33 10.47 2.05
N SER A 61 -3.53 10.72 3.33
CA SER A 61 -2.44 11.03 4.26
C SER A 61 -1.86 9.77 4.92
N ILE A 62 -0.68 9.90 5.54
CA ILE A 62 -0.11 8.85 6.40
C ILE A 62 -1.06 8.54 7.58
N ALA A 63 -1.75 9.55 8.11
CA ALA A 63 -2.75 9.35 9.17
C ALA A 63 -3.91 8.46 8.70
N ASP A 64 -4.37 8.63 7.46
CA ASP A 64 -5.41 7.78 6.86
C ASP A 64 -4.94 6.33 6.73
N PHE A 65 -3.69 6.11 6.29
CA PHE A 65 -3.10 4.78 6.18
C PHE A 65 -3.09 4.06 7.54
N ILE A 66 -2.64 4.76 8.58
CA ILE A 66 -2.63 4.25 9.96
C ILE A 66 -4.05 3.92 10.43
N LYS A 67 -5.00 4.82 10.16
CA LYS A 67 -6.41 4.64 10.52
C LYS A 67 -7.02 3.41 9.85
N PHE A 68 -6.87 3.27 8.53
CA PHE A 68 -7.45 2.15 7.77
C PHE A 68 -6.79 0.82 8.13
N HIS A 69 -5.46 0.81 8.32
CA HIS A 69 -4.76 -0.39 8.78
C HIS A 69 -5.26 -0.81 10.17
N LYS A 70 -5.38 0.11 11.12
CA LYS A 70 -5.92 -0.16 12.47
C LYS A 70 -7.35 -0.71 12.42
N GLU A 71 -8.18 -0.14 11.56
CA GLU A 71 -9.57 -0.55 11.41
C GLU A 71 -9.67 -2.00 10.88
N LYS A 72 -8.83 -2.36 9.91
CA LYS A 72 -8.86 -3.70 9.27
C LYS A 72 -8.12 -4.77 10.08
N TYR A 73 -7.03 -4.39 10.74
CA TYR A 73 -6.14 -5.29 11.49
C TYR A 73 -6.09 -4.90 12.96
N ALA A 74 -7.25 -4.71 13.59
CA ALA A 74 -7.36 -4.24 14.98
C ALA A 74 -6.62 -5.10 16.02
N SER A 75 -6.35 -6.37 15.72
CA SER A 75 -5.56 -7.27 16.56
C SER A 75 -4.05 -7.02 16.50
N GLN A 76 -3.57 -6.28 15.50
CA GLN A 76 -2.17 -5.94 15.31
C GLN A 76 -1.92 -4.52 15.82
N ASN A 77 -1.32 -4.40 17.00
CA ASN A 77 -1.02 -3.09 17.60
C ASN A 77 0.27 -2.47 17.01
N LEU A 78 0.30 -2.29 15.68
CA LEU A 78 1.46 -1.84 14.90
C LEU A 78 1.45 -0.33 14.61
N LEU A 79 0.72 0.47 15.37
CA LEU A 79 0.59 1.93 15.17
C LEU A 79 1.94 2.66 15.13
N ILE A 80 2.94 2.14 15.87
CA ILE A 80 4.28 2.73 15.96
C ILE A 80 5.15 2.36 14.74
N ALA A 81 4.82 1.28 14.02
CA ALA A 81 5.65 0.75 12.95
C ALA A 81 5.33 1.36 11.57
N VAL A 82 4.11 1.85 11.32
CA VAL A 82 3.70 2.23 9.94
C VAL A 82 4.60 3.30 9.32
N PRO A 83 4.89 4.45 9.96
CA PRO A 83 5.80 5.45 9.38
C PRO A 83 7.22 4.89 9.16
N GLN A 84 7.73 4.13 10.14
CA GLN A 84 9.08 3.55 10.07
C GLN A 84 9.21 2.54 8.93
N THR A 85 8.23 1.65 8.79
CA THR A 85 8.21 0.61 7.76
C THR A 85 7.99 1.20 6.37
N ILE A 86 7.15 2.22 6.22
CA ILE A 86 6.95 2.90 4.94
C ILE A 86 8.24 3.62 4.48
N THR A 87 9.09 4.06 5.40
CA THR A 87 10.43 4.61 5.09
C THR A 87 11.54 3.56 5.00
N TYR A 88 11.25 2.28 5.25
CA TYR A 88 12.24 1.21 5.22
C TYR A 88 12.27 0.54 3.84
N PHE A 89 13.21 0.97 3.01
CA PHE A 89 13.30 0.56 1.61
C PHE A 89 14.21 -0.66 1.36
N ALA A 90 15.04 -1.05 2.34
CA ALA A 90 16.18 -1.94 2.13
C ALA A 90 15.80 -3.33 1.57
N ASP A 91 14.64 -3.87 1.95
CA ASP A 91 14.17 -5.14 1.39
C ASP A 91 13.56 -5.00 -0.01
N ALA A 92 12.94 -3.86 -0.29
CA ALA A 92 12.41 -3.55 -1.61
C ALA A 92 13.51 -3.31 -2.64
N GLU A 93 14.66 -2.74 -2.25
CA GLU A 93 15.77 -2.46 -3.18
C GLU A 93 16.26 -3.68 -3.94
N LYS A 94 16.12 -4.88 -3.34
CA LYS A 94 16.48 -6.18 -3.94
C LYS A 94 15.51 -6.64 -5.05
N SER A 95 14.37 -5.98 -5.20
CA SER A 95 13.35 -6.30 -6.20
C SER A 95 13.49 -5.45 -7.47
N GLU A 96 12.97 -5.96 -8.58
CA GLU A 96 12.97 -5.26 -9.87
C GLU A 96 12.05 -4.03 -9.85
N ASP A 97 12.41 -3.02 -10.63
CA ASP A 97 11.60 -1.83 -10.82
C ASP A 97 10.33 -2.18 -11.60
N PRO A 98 9.14 -1.73 -11.15
CA PRO A 98 7.92 -1.90 -11.93
C PRO A 98 7.94 -1.02 -13.18
N VAL A 99 7.22 -1.44 -14.23
CA VAL A 99 6.98 -0.58 -15.40
C VAL A 99 6.07 0.57 -14.98
N SER A 100 6.65 1.76 -14.77
CA SER A 100 5.89 2.95 -14.38
C SER A 100 5.18 3.60 -15.57
N LEU A 101 3.85 3.68 -15.51
CA LEU A 101 3.03 4.41 -16.50
C LEU A 101 3.22 5.94 -16.42
N LYS A 102 3.70 6.45 -15.28
CA LYS A 102 3.94 7.88 -15.02
C LYS A 102 5.41 8.28 -15.13
N LYS A 103 6.28 7.39 -15.63
CA LYS A 103 7.74 7.60 -15.71
C LYS A 103 8.40 7.96 -14.37
N GLN A 104 7.81 7.50 -13.26
CA GLN A 104 8.40 7.66 -11.93
C GLN A 104 9.64 6.76 -11.81
N THR A 105 10.68 7.27 -11.15
CA THR A 105 11.88 6.50 -10.81
C THR A 105 11.83 6.06 -9.36
N TRP A 106 12.64 5.06 -9.00
CA TRP A 106 12.72 4.60 -7.61
C TRP A 106 13.07 5.73 -6.63
N GLU A 107 14.01 6.60 -7.02
CA GLU A 107 14.42 7.73 -6.20
C GLU A 107 13.26 8.71 -5.97
N THR A 108 12.48 9.06 -7.01
CA THR A 108 11.33 9.96 -6.85
C THR A 108 10.25 9.37 -5.93
N VAL A 109 10.08 8.04 -5.93
CA VAL A 109 9.15 7.34 -5.04
C VAL A 109 9.62 7.43 -3.58
N LYS A 110 10.91 7.15 -3.33
CA LYS A 110 11.51 7.29 -1.99
C LYS A 110 11.41 8.72 -1.46
N GLU A 111 11.72 9.71 -2.30
CA GLU A 111 11.64 11.13 -1.94
C GLU A 111 10.21 11.55 -1.56
N LEU A 112 9.21 11.18 -2.36
CA LEU A 112 7.80 11.50 -2.10
C LEU A 112 7.34 10.88 -0.78
N ILE A 113 7.65 9.60 -0.56
CA ILE A 113 7.27 8.89 0.66
C ILE A 113 7.90 9.54 1.89
N ASN A 114 9.21 9.80 1.85
CA ASN A 114 9.91 10.46 2.96
C ASN A 114 9.35 11.85 3.24
N ALA A 115 9.03 12.63 2.21
CA ALA A 115 8.42 13.94 2.37
C ALA A 115 7.06 13.86 3.08
N LYS A 116 6.21 12.92 2.67
CA LYS A 116 4.87 12.71 3.26
C LYS A 116 4.93 12.19 4.69
N VAL A 117 5.89 11.32 5.02
CA VAL A 117 6.11 10.87 6.39
C VAL A 117 6.64 12.02 7.26
N LYS A 118 7.56 12.84 6.73
CA LYS A 118 8.06 14.01 7.45
C LYS A 118 6.95 15.02 7.74
N GLU A 119 6.08 15.31 6.76
CA GLU A 119 4.90 16.18 6.92
C GLU A 119 3.98 15.69 8.04
N TYR A 120 3.84 14.37 8.21
CA TYR A 120 3.03 13.78 9.28
C TYR A 120 3.66 13.86 10.68
N LEU A 121 5.00 13.90 10.78
CA LEU A 121 5.73 13.93 12.05
C LEU A 121 5.95 15.35 12.60
N GLN A 122 5.64 16.39 11.81
CA GLN A 122 5.74 17.79 12.19
C GLN A 122 4.47 18.28 12.88
#